data_AF-B4P1Z8-F1
#
_entry.id   AF-B4P1Z8-F1
#
_cell.length_a   1.000
_cell.length_b   1.000
_cell.length_c   1.000
_cell.angle_alpha   90.00
_cell.angle_beta   90.00
_cell.angle_gamma   90.00
#
_symmetry.space_group_name_H-M   'P 1'
#
loop_
_entity.id
_entity.type
_entity.pdbx_description
1 polymer ?
#
loop_
_entity_poly.entity_id
_entity_poly.type
_entity_poly.pdbx_seq_one_letter_code
_entity_poly.pdbx_strand_id
1 'polypeptide(L)'
;MRQQLLDEEFENLRRVALAICQNLGRPKDREICRSTLEELAKFHQASSIRIKENVHKFLMFYLKVLRWTHKHQPSDLYRKWYGQNFGNDFKSASSAANSADELRVWLEEGKSFYAMKTFEDGSTTIYSAVVKDPKAGWSENGLKTLMETQIGCALDRNEN
;
A
#
# COMPACT_ATOMS: atom_id res chain seq x y z
N MET A 1 19.54 21.56 34.95
CA MET A 1 19.08 22.63 34.04
C MET A 1 19.08 22.20 32.57
N ARG A 2 20.24 22.00 31.90
CA ARG A 2 20.26 21.62 30.45
C ARG A 2 19.52 20.32 30.10
N GLN A 3 19.61 19.31 30.97
CA GLN A 3 18.90 18.04 30.77
C GLN A 3 17.38 18.20 30.89
N GLN A 4 16.90 18.95 31.89
CA GLN A 4 15.47 19.24 32.07
C GLN A 4 14.90 20.04 30.88
N LEU A 5 15.68 20.96 30.32
CA LEU A 5 15.29 21.74 29.15
C LEU A 5 15.14 20.85 27.91
N LEU A 6 16.08 19.94 27.68
CA LEU A 6 15.99 18.95 26.58
C LEU A 6 14.79 18.00 26.75
N ASP A 7 14.41 17.71 27.99
CA ASP A 7 13.26 16.84 28.29
C ASP A 7 11.93 17.54 27.97
N GLU A 8 11.82 18.82 28.33
CA GLU A 8 10.65 19.63 28.00
C GLU A 8 10.52 19.88 26.49
N GLU A 9 11.64 20.21 25.83
CA GLU A 9 11.68 20.39 24.38
C GLU A 9 11.30 19.09 23.65
N PHE A 10 11.79 17.95 24.11
CA PHE A 10 11.45 16.66 23.54
C PHE A 10 9.94 16.38 23.62
N GLU A 11 9.32 16.57 24.78
CA GLU A 11 7.88 16.33 24.92
C GLU A 11 7.04 17.30 24.08
N ASN A 12 7.45 18.56 23.97
CA ASN A 12 6.78 19.53 23.10
C ASN A 12 6.86 19.12 21.62
N LEU A 13 8.07 18.80 21.13
CA LEU A 13 8.28 18.38 19.75
C LEU A 13 7.56 17.04 19.46
N ARG A 14 7.56 16.11 20.42
CA ARG A 14 6.87 14.83 20.31
C ARG A 14 5.36 14.99 20.21
N ARG A 15 4.74 15.89 20.98
CA ARG A 15 3.31 16.19 20.86
C ARG A 15 2.96 16.73 19.47
N VAL A 16 3.77 17.66 18.95
CA VAL A 16 3.59 18.19 17.59
C VAL A 16 3.72 17.07 16.56
N ALA A 17 4.74 16.23 16.69
CA ALA A 17 4.94 15.10 15.79
C ALA A 17 3.74 14.14 15.81
N LEU A 18 3.26 13.75 17.00
CA LEU A 18 2.09 12.89 17.17
C LEU A 18 0.83 13.48 16.52
N ALA A 19 0.60 14.78 16.67
CA ALA A 19 -0.53 15.47 16.04
C ALA A 19 -0.44 15.42 14.50
N ILE A 20 0.75 15.59 13.93
CA ILE A 20 0.94 15.44 12.47
C ILE A 20 0.73 13.98 12.05
N CYS A 21 1.27 13.03 12.80
CA CYS A 21 1.12 11.59 12.53
C CYS A 21 -0.34 11.16 12.51
N GLN A 22 -1.19 11.70 13.38
CA GLN A 22 -2.63 11.40 13.39
C GLN A 22 -3.35 11.85 12.11
N ASN A 23 -2.84 12.91 11.48
CA ASN A 23 -3.40 13.50 10.25
C ASN A 23 -2.74 12.99 8.97
N LEU A 24 -1.84 11.99 9.06
CA LEU A 24 -1.38 11.27 7.86
C LEU A 24 -2.51 10.38 7.35
N GLY A 25 -2.84 10.51 6.07
CA GLY A 25 -3.92 9.76 5.46
C GLY A 25 -3.67 8.26 5.51
N ARG A 26 -2.46 7.82 5.12
CA ARG A 26 -2.19 6.39 4.93
C ARG A 26 -2.08 5.71 6.30
N PRO A 27 -2.91 4.70 6.61
CA PRO A 27 -2.90 4.03 7.92
C PRO A 27 -1.54 3.44 8.28
N LYS A 28 -0.83 2.86 7.30
CA LYS A 28 0.50 2.29 7.55
C LYS A 28 1.52 3.36 7.91
N ASP A 29 1.43 4.54 7.30
CA ASP A 29 2.33 5.65 7.63
C ASP A 29 2.04 6.16 9.06
N ARG A 30 0.77 6.20 9.49
CA ARG A 30 0.39 6.52 10.88
C ARG A 30 1.02 5.54 11.88
N GLU A 31 0.94 4.26 11.60
CA GLU A 31 1.50 3.19 12.44
C GLU A 31 3.02 3.30 12.55
N ILE A 32 3.71 3.42 11.41
CA ILE A 32 5.17 3.55 11.36
C ILE A 32 5.61 4.79 12.13
N CYS A 33 4.99 5.94 11.87
CA CYS A 33 5.39 7.18 12.51
C CYS A 33 5.13 7.16 14.03
N ARG A 34 4.06 6.51 14.48
CA ARG A 34 3.81 6.29 15.92
C ARG A 34 4.88 5.41 16.53
N SER A 35 5.19 4.27 15.91
CA SER A 35 6.24 3.35 16.38
C SER A 35 7.59 4.05 16.49
N THR A 36 7.97 4.86 15.49
CA THR A 36 9.22 5.63 15.50
C THR A 36 9.27 6.63 16.66
N LEU A 37 8.16 7.32 16.96
CA LEU A 37 8.09 8.26 18.08
C LEU A 37 8.12 7.56 19.45
N GLU A 38 7.60 6.34 19.54
CA GLU A 38 7.71 5.51 20.74
C GLU A 38 9.14 5.02 20.97
N GLU A 39 9.84 4.61 19.91
CA GLU A 39 11.26 4.24 20.00
C GLU A 39 12.14 5.42 20.39
N LEU A 40 11.91 6.60 19.80
CA LEU A 40 12.60 7.84 20.20
C LEU A 40 12.39 8.16 21.68
N ALA A 41 11.18 7.95 22.20
CA ALA A 41 10.89 8.16 23.62
C ALA A 41 11.72 7.21 24.50
N LYS A 42 11.92 5.95 24.08
CA LYS A 42 12.80 5.00 24.78
C LYS A 42 14.25 5.47 24.77
N PHE A 43 14.76 5.95 23.63
CA PHE A 43 16.12 6.51 23.55
C PHE A 43 16.29 7.77 24.41
N HIS A 44 15.26 8.61 24.48
CA HIS A 44 15.27 9.84 25.27
C HIS A 44 15.34 9.59 26.79
N GLN A 45 14.84 8.45 27.27
CA GLN A 45 14.92 8.04 28.68
C GLN A 45 16.35 7.76 29.16
N ALA A 46 17.32 7.64 28.24
CA ALA A 46 18.71 7.43 28.62
C ALA A 46 19.26 8.62 29.45
N SER A 47 20.11 8.31 30.44
CA SER A 47 20.75 9.32 31.30
C SER A 47 21.82 10.15 30.58
N SER A 48 22.26 9.73 29.39
CA SER A 48 23.31 10.40 28.62
C SER A 48 22.80 11.64 27.90
N ILE A 49 23.35 12.81 28.23
CA ILE A 49 23.07 14.09 27.56
C ILE A 49 23.32 14.01 26.05
N ARG A 50 24.39 13.34 25.62
CA ARG A 50 24.72 13.18 24.19
C ARG A 50 23.64 12.42 23.43
N ILE A 51 23.01 11.43 24.07
CA ILE A 51 21.87 10.70 23.47
C ILE A 51 20.67 11.65 23.34
N LYS A 52 20.36 12.43 24.37
CA LYS A 52 19.26 13.41 24.33
C LYS A 52 19.45 14.47 23.24
N GLU A 53 20.67 14.98 23.06
CA GLU A 53 20.99 15.91 21.97
C GLU A 53 20.83 15.28 20.57
N ASN A 54 21.21 14.01 20.42
CA ASN A 54 21.03 13.30 19.15
C ASN A 54 19.55 13.05 18.86
N VAL A 55 18.77 12.64 19.87
CA VAL A 55 17.31 12.48 19.78
C VAL A 55 16.66 13.80 19.38
N HIS A 56 17.07 14.92 20.00
CA HIS A 56 16.55 16.24 19.67
C HIS A 56 16.84 16.62 18.22
N LYS A 57 18.10 16.46 17.76
CA LYS A 57 18.48 16.72 16.36
C LYS A 57 17.68 15.88 15.37
N PHE A 58 17.51 14.59 15.68
CA PHE A 58 16.69 13.71 14.88
C PHE A 58 15.23 14.16 14.85
N LEU A 59 14.63 14.47 15.99
CA LEU A 59 13.22 14.84 16.09
C LEU A 59 12.94 16.16 15.33
N MET A 60 13.86 17.12 15.37
CA MET A 60 13.80 18.35 14.58
C MET A 60 13.83 18.08 13.06
N PHE A 61 14.70 17.17 12.63
CA PHE A 61 14.71 16.72 11.24
C PHE A 61 13.42 15.98 10.87
N TYR A 62 12.99 15.05 11.71
CA TYR A 62 11.82 14.23 11.52
C TYR A 62 10.54 15.06 11.42
N LEU A 63 10.41 16.13 12.20
CA LEU A 63 9.29 17.08 12.08
C LEU A 63 9.23 17.78 10.72
N LYS A 64 10.38 18.10 10.12
CA LYS A 64 10.41 18.66 8.75
C LYS A 64 9.90 17.65 7.75
N VAL A 65 10.32 16.39 7.89
CA VAL A 65 9.85 15.27 7.05
C VAL A 65 8.35 15.08 7.22
N LEU A 66 7.87 14.94 8.46
CA LEU A 66 6.44 14.78 8.77
C LEU A 66 5.59 15.90 8.18
N ARG A 67 6.03 17.16 8.34
CA ARG A 67 5.31 18.32 7.78
C ARG A 67 5.27 18.27 6.26
N TRP A 68 6.37 17.89 5.62
CA TRP A 68 6.42 17.75 4.17
C TRP A 68 5.49 16.62 3.71
N THR A 69 5.60 15.43 4.30
CA THR A 69 4.75 14.29 3.98
C THR A 69 3.28 14.62 4.18
N HIS A 70 2.93 15.30 5.27
CA HIS A 70 1.56 15.72 5.54
C HIS A 70 1.01 16.66 4.45
N LYS A 71 1.82 17.58 3.93
CA LYS A 71 1.42 18.55 2.89
C LYS A 71 1.33 17.92 1.50
N HIS A 72 2.14 16.90 1.23
CA HIS A 72 2.33 16.31 -0.10
C HIS A 72 1.78 14.89 -0.21
N GLN A 73 0.76 14.55 0.58
CA GLN A 73 0.15 13.22 0.50
C GLN A 73 -0.48 13.03 -0.88
N PRO A 74 -0.27 11.87 -1.53
CA PRO A 74 -0.94 11.53 -2.78
C PRO A 74 -2.38 11.13 -2.47
N SER A 75 -3.17 12.08 -1.98
CA SER A 75 -4.52 11.88 -1.47
C SER A 75 -5.42 11.24 -2.51
N ASP A 76 -5.28 11.57 -3.79
CA ASP A 76 -6.05 10.96 -4.88
C ASP A 76 -5.68 9.50 -5.09
N LEU A 77 -4.41 9.13 -4.98
CA LEU A 77 -3.98 7.73 -5.08
C LEU A 77 -4.44 6.94 -3.87
N TYR A 78 -4.32 7.52 -2.68
CA TYR A 78 -4.86 6.91 -1.49
C TYR A 78 -6.38 6.80 -1.54
N ARG A 79 -7.05 7.75 -2.19
CA ARG A 79 -8.48 7.68 -2.49
C ARG A 79 -8.82 6.52 -3.42
N LYS A 80 -7.92 6.18 -4.34
CA LYS A 80 -8.04 5.00 -5.19
C LYS A 80 -7.85 3.73 -4.34
N TRP A 81 -6.72 3.60 -3.66
CA TRP A 81 -6.35 2.41 -2.88
C TRP A 81 -7.22 2.11 -1.67
N TYR A 82 -7.73 3.15 -1.02
CA TYR A 82 -8.45 3.06 0.25
C TYR A 82 -9.88 3.66 0.16
N GLY A 83 -10.31 4.14 -1.01
CA GLY A 83 -11.66 4.66 -1.28
C GLY A 83 -11.86 6.18 -1.05
N GLN A 84 -12.97 6.76 -1.55
CA GLN A 84 -13.25 8.21 -1.39
C GLN A 84 -13.44 8.70 0.04
N ASN A 85 -13.58 7.78 1.00
CA ASN A 85 -13.62 8.05 2.44
C ASN A 85 -12.27 8.29 3.10
N PHE A 86 -11.18 8.10 2.36
CA PHE A 86 -9.85 8.14 2.93
C PHE A 86 -9.56 9.51 3.59
N GLY A 87 -9.46 9.51 4.93
CA GLY A 87 -9.23 10.71 5.75
C GLY A 87 -10.46 11.27 6.48
N ASN A 88 -11.68 10.80 6.17
CA ASN A 88 -12.89 11.10 6.94
C ASN A 88 -13.16 9.96 7.93
N ASP A 89 -12.79 10.16 9.21
CA ASP A 89 -13.22 9.26 10.30
C ASP A 89 -14.75 9.33 10.56
N PHE A 90 -15.51 10.06 9.73
CA PHE A 90 -16.97 10.05 9.73
C PHE A 90 -17.53 10.03 8.30
N LYS A 91 -18.08 8.86 7.90
CA LYS A 91 -19.13 8.66 6.89
C LYS A 91 -18.98 9.37 5.53
N SER A 92 -18.70 8.62 4.45
CA SER A 92 -19.61 8.42 3.30
C SER A 92 -18.85 7.94 2.05
N ALA A 93 -18.93 6.64 1.74
CA ALA A 93 -18.27 6.06 0.57
C ALA A 93 -18.91 6.57 -0.72
N SER A 94 -18.10 7.02 -1.66
CA SER A 94 -18.45 7.07 -3.09
C SER A 94 -17.20 6.74 -3.92
N SER A 95 -17.33 6.52 -5.22
CA SER A 95 -16.34 5.85 -6.08
C SER A 95 -16.33 6.49 -7.47
N ALA A 96 -15.14 6.69 -8.09
CA ALA A 96 -14.88 6.80 -9.55
C ALA A 96 -13.47 7.39 -9.87
N ALA A 97 -12.69 6.81 -10.79
CA ALA A 97 -11.51 7.43 -11.47
C ALA A 97 -10.95 6.75 -12.78
N ASN A 98 -11.66 6.92 -13.91
CA ASN A 98 -11.49 6.44 -15.31
C ASN A 98 -10.09 6.13 -15.89
N SER A 99 -9.83 4.93 -16.46
CA SER A 99 -9.13 4.72 -17.76
C SER A 99 -7.59 4.58 -17.90
N ALA A 100 -6.94 3.63 -17.22
CA ALA A 100 -5.68 2.99 -17.71
C ALA A 100 -5.70 1.47 -17.44
N ASP A 101 -6.87 0.87 -17.67
CA ASP A 101 -7.29 -0.19 -16.77
C ASP A 101 -6.98 -1.61 -17.22
N GLU A 102 -6.48 -1.90 -18.44
CA GLU A 102 -6.47 -3.27 -18.98
C GLU A 102 -5.28 -3.64 -19.90
N LEU A 103 -4.68 -4.83 -19.72
CA LEU A 103 -3.54 -5.42 -20.42
C LEU A 103 -3.84 -6.89 -20.78
N ARG A 104 -3.50 -7.34 -21.99
CA ARG A 104 -3.67 -8.73 -22.46
C ARG A 104 -2.51 -9.12 -23.38
N VAL A 105 -1.85 -10.26 -23.15
CA VAL A 105 -0.64 -10.69 -23.90
C VAL A 105 -0.47 -12.22 -23.94
N TRP A 106 -0.02 -12.74 -25.08
CA TRP A 106 0.50 -14.11 -25.19
C TRP A 106 1.98 -14.13 -24.80
N LEU A 107 2.36 -14.98 -23.86
CA LEU A 107 3.75 -15.13 -23.42
C LEU A 107 4.52 -16.11 -24.31
N GLU A 108 3.86 -17.19 -24.74
CA GLU A 108 4.28 -18.08 -25.82
C GLU A 108 3.02 -18.38 -26.64
N GLU A 109 3.04 -18.05 -27.94
CA GLU A 109 1.85 -18.08 -28.77
C GLU A 109 1.24 -19.48 -28.81
N GLY A 110 -0.06 -19.57 -28.48
CA GLY A 110 -0.79 -20.83 -28.40
C GLY A 110 -0.46 -21.70 -27.18
N LYS A 111 0.46 -21.29 -26.29
CA LYS A 111 0.84 -22.07 -25.11
C LYS A 111 0.61 -21.39 -23.76
N SER A 112 0.85 -20.08 -23.66
CA SER A 112 0.66 -19.36 -22.39
C SER A 112 0.14 -17.94 -22.61
N PHE A 113 -0.85 -17.56 -21.80
CA PHE A 113 -1.56 -16.29 -21.90
C PHE A 113 -1.65 -15.59 -20.54
N TYR A 114 -1.56 -14.27 -20.58
CA TYR A 114 -1.60 -13.40 -19.42
C TYR A 114 -2.48 -12.17 -19.69
N ALA A 115 -3.37 -11.85 -18.77
CA ALA A 115 -4.17 -10.62 -18.81
C ALA A 115 -4.25 -10.00 -17.44
N MET A 116 -4.19 -8.68 -17.39
CA MET A 116 -4.16 -7.91 -16.16
C MET A 116 -5.05 -6.69 -16.32
N LYS A 117 -5.95 -6.48 -15.38
CA LYS A 117 -6.83 -5.32 -15.37
C LYS A 117 -6.62 -4.57 -14.05
N THR A 118 -6.01 -3.39 -14.12
CA THR A 118 -5.81 -2.51 -12.97
C THR A 118 -6.92 -1.49 -12.97
N PHE A 119 -7.81 -1.57 -12.01
CA PHE A 119 -8.95 -0.69 -12.02
C PHE A 119 -8.54 0.68 -11.49
N GLU A 120 -9.35 1.68 -11.79
CA GLU A 120 -9.25 3.05 -11.29
C GLU A 120 -8.86 3.19 -9.80
N ASP A 121 -9.21 2.18 -8.97
CA ASP A 121 -8.97 2.05 -7.52
C ASP A 121 -7.56 1.50 -7.15
N GLY A 122 -6.73 1.19 -8.14
CA GLY A 122 -5.40 0.63 -7.95
C GLY A 122 -5.38 -0.83 -7.50
N SER A 123 -6.52 -1.51 -7.47
CA SER A 123 -6.60 -2.97 -7.39
C SER A 123 -6.31 -3.58 -8.76
N THR A 124 -5.87 -4.84 -8.79
CA THR A 124 -5.47 -5.51 -10.03
C THR A 124 -5.99 -6.94 -10.08
N THR A 125 -6.76 -7.26 -11.13
CA THR A 125 -7.10 -8.64 -11.47
C THR A 125 -6.07 -9.20 -12.44
N ILE A 126 -5.59 -10.41 -12.19
CA ILE A 126 -4.61 -11.10 -13.01
C ILE A 126 -5.17 -12.45 -13.43
N TYR A 127 -5.20 -12.68 -14.73
CA TYR A 127 -5.52 -13.95 -15.33
C TYR A 127 -4.26 -14.52 -15.96
N SER A 128 -3.95 -15.77 -15.65
CA SER A 128 -2.88 -16.52 -16.30
C SER A 128 -3.38 -17.90 -16.65
N ALA A 129 -3.11 -18.34 -17.86
CA ALA A 129 -3.46 -19.65 -18.35
C ALA A 129 -2.29 -20.26 -19.10
N VAL A 130 -2.06 -21.56 -18.88
CA VAL A 130 -0.98 -22.33 -19.52
C VAL A 130 -1.55 -23.67 -19.96
N VAL A 131 -1.38 -24.01 -21.23
CA VAL A 131 -1.84 -25.29 -21.78
C VAL A 131 -0.80 -26.38 -21.55
N LYS A 132 -1.24 -27.60 -21.24
CA LYS A 132 -0.36 -28.76 -21.09
C LYS A 132 0.08 -29.35 -22.44
N ASP A 133 -0.83 -29.44 -23.42
CA ASP A 133 -0.53 -29.82 -24.81
C ASP A 133 -0.91 -28.70 -25.80
N PRO A 134 0.07 -28.04 -26.47
CA PRO A 134 -0.18 -26.93 -27.41
C PRO A 134 -0.95 -27.31 -28.67
N LYS A 135 -0.99 -28.59 -29.06
CA LYS A 135 -1.67 -29.04 -30.28
C LYS A 135 -3.19 -29.18 -30.11
N ALA A 136 -3.67 -29.22 -28.87
CA ALA A 136 -5.10 -29.29 -28.55
C ALA A 136 -5.86 -27.97 -28.80
N GLY A 137 -5.13 -26.85 -28.95
CA GLY A 137 -5.69 -25.53 -29.21
C GLY A 137 -6.41 -24.91 -28.01
N TRP A 138 -6.83 -23.66 -28.15
CA TRP A 138 -7.61 -22.94 -27.14
C TRP A 138 -9.07 -22.87 -27.59
N SER A 139 -10.01 -23.26 -26.73
CA SER A 139 -11.42 -23.17 -27.09
C SER A 139 -11.88 -21.71 -27.08
N GLU A 140 -12.54 -21.30 -28.17
CA GLU A 140 -13.17 -19.98 -28.26
C GLU A 140 -14.32 -19.95 -27.26
N ASN A 141 -14.24 -19.07 -26.26
CA ASN A 141 -15.08 -19.03 -25.07
C ASN A 141 -14.76 -20.07 -23.97
N GLY A 142 -13.57 -20.69 -23.97
CA GLY A 142 -13.21 -21.72 -22.99
C GLY A 142 -13.35 -21.34 -21.52
N LEU A 143 -13.17 -20.05 -21.19
CA LEU A 143 -13.40 -19.52 -19.83
C LEU A 143 -14.89 -19.47 -19.47
N LYS A 144 -15.74 -19.12 -20.45
CA LYS A 144 -17.21 -19.15 -20.35
C LYS A 144 -17.69 -20.59 -20.19
N THR A 145 -17.10 -21.50 -20.97
CA THR A 145 -17.35 -22.93 -20.90
C THR A 145 -16.89 -23.51 -19.57
N LEU A 146 -15.75 -23.12 -18.98
CA LEU A 146 -15.27 -23.57 -17.66
C LEU A 146 -16.11 -23.05 -16.49
N MET A 147 -16.63 -21.83 -16.59
CA MET A 147 -17.62 -21.29 -15.64
C MET A 147 -18.96 -22.01 -15.75
N GLU A 148 -19.32 -22.44 -16.96
CA GLU A 148 -20.41 -23.39 -17.18
C GLU A 148 -20.02 -24.79 -16.69
N THR A 149 -18.77 -25.26 -16.81
CA THR A 149 -18.33 -26.64 -16.52
C THR A 149 -17.65 -26.90 -15.15
N GLN A 150 -17.95 -26.06 -14.13
CA GLN A 150 -18.36 -26.62 -12.83
C GLN A 150 -19.62 -27.53 -12.99
N ILE A 151 -20.20 -27.57 -14.21
CA ILE A 151 -21.12 -28.56 -14.80
C ILE A 151 -20.41 -29.62 -15.71
N GLY A 152 -19.07 -29.71 -15.90
CA GLY A 152 -18.48 -30.79 -16.74
C GLY A 152 -17.01 -30.69 -17.21
N CYS A 153 -16.06 -31.18 -16.42
CA CYS A 153 -14.64 -31.41 -16.80
C CYS A 153 -14.41 -32.18 -18.11
N ALA A 154 -13.17 -32.10 -18.65
CA ALA A 154 -12.41 -33.29 -19.05
C ALA A 154 -10.92 -32.98 -19.33
N LEU A 155 -10.03 -33.95 -19.06
CA LEU A 155 -8.60 -34.11 -19.44
C LEU A 155 -8.44 -35.61 -19.79
N ASP A 156 -7.62 -36.16 -20.68
CA ASP A 156 -6.40 -35.81 -21.43
C ASP A 156 -6.25 -36.83 -22.59
N ARG A 157 -5.29 -36.66 -23.52
CA ARG A 157 -4.84 -37.71 -24.46
C ARG A 157 -3.30 -37.74 -24.54
N ASN A 158 -2.67 -38.93 -24.54
CA ASN A 158 -1.27 -39.12 -24.93
C ASN A 158 -1.12 -40.24 -25.98
N GLU A 159 -0.35 -39.91 -27.04
CA GLU A 159 0.76 -40.62 -27.72
C GLU A 159 0.55 -42.07 -28.24
N ASN A 160 0.94 -42.47 -29.45
CA ASN A 160 2.17 -42.18 -30.22
C ASN A 160 1.92 -41.82 -31.70
#